data_AF-A0AAU1GWS4-F1
#
_entry.id   AF-A0AAU1GWS4-F1
#
_cell.length_a   1.000
_cell.length_b   1.000
_cell.length_c   1.000
_cell.angle_alpha   90.00
_cell.angle_beta   90.00
_cell.angle_gamma   90.00
#
_symmetry.space_group_name_H-M   'P 1'
#
loop_
_entity.id
_entity.type
_entity.pdbx_description
1 polymer ?
#
loop_
_entity_poly.entity_id
_entity_poly.type
_entity_poly.pdbx_seq_one_letter_code
_entity_poly.pdbx_strand_id
1 'polypeptide(L)'
;MGQRGTVTDYAGERLYVGDLINYATRCGNGTRAADAIIREIEIRRFEGKRIPFLKIQPTGTESRDGLTERKSLRKEWIGTDHVRLLRSNVTGQRNG
;
A
#
# COMPACT_ATOMS: atom_id res chain seq x y z
N MET A 1 -27.82 -4.34 3.48
CA MET A 1 -26.50 -4.71 2.93
C MET A 1 -25.59 -3.52 3.15
N GLY A 2 -24.83 -3.51 4.26
CA GLY A 2 -24.06 -2.32 4.66
C GLY A 2 -22.96 -2.01 3.65
N GLN A 3 -22.82 -0.74 3.27
CA GLN A 3 -21.68 -0.27 2.47
C GLN A 3 -20.40 -0.83 3.08
N ARG A 4 -19.68 -1.69 2.34
CA ARG A 4 -18.29 -2.00 2.67
C ARG A 4 -17.56 -0.67 2.65
N GLY A 5 -17.12 -0.21 3.82
CA GLY A 5 -16.36 1.03 3.96
C GLY A 5 -15.24 1.01 2.94
N THR A 6 -15.27 1.98 2.02
CA THR A 6 -14.26 2.07 0.97
C THR A 6 -12.94 2.45 1.64
N VAL A 7 -11.89 1.67 1.39
CA VAL A 7 -10.55 2.01 1.88
C VAL A 7 -9.99 3.10 0.98
N THR A 8 -9.50 4.17 1.58
CA THR A 8 -8.91 5.29 0.85
C THR A 8 -7.45 5.49 1.23
N ASP A 9 -6.71 6.11 0.33
CA ASP A 9 -5.39 6.66 0.62
C ASP A 9 -5.52 7.95 1.47
N TYR A 10 -4.40 8.55 1.88
CA TYR A 10 -4.45 9.76 2.72
C TYR A 10 -5.07 10.97 2.01
N ALA A 11 -5.13 10.97 0.68
CA ALA A 11 -5.70 12.04 -0.13
C ALA A 11 -7.17 11.80 -0.49
N GLY A 12 -7.77 10.71 0.00
CA GLY A 12 -9.18 10.36 -0.23
C GLY A 12 -9.43 9.52 -1.49
N GLU A 13 -8.38 9.09 -2.20
CA GLU A 13 -8.53 8.21 -3.37
C GLU A 13 -8.87 6.80 -2.94
N ARG A 14 -9.80 6.17 -3.64
CA ARG A 14 -10.23 4.79 -3.33
C ARG A 14 -9.14 3.81 -3.74
N LEU A 15 -8.83 2.87 -2.85
CA LEU A 15 -7.82 1.84 -3.07
C LEU A 15 -8.48 0.49 -3.37
N TYR A 16 -7.91 -0.19 -4.36
CA TYR A 16 -8.33 -1.51 -4.82
C TYR A 16 -7.14 -2.46 -4.94
N VAL A 17 -7.44 -3.76 -4.91
CA VAL A 17 -6.45 -4.78 -5.28
C VAL A 17 -5.99 -4.54 -6.72
N GLY A 18 -4.68 -4.63 -6.94
CA GLY A 18 -4.07 -4.37 -8.25
C GLY A 18 -3.65 -2.92 -8.48
N ASP A 19 -3.96 -1.99 -7.57
CA ASP A 19 -3.45 -0.62 -7.66
C ASP A 19 -1.95 -0.55 -7.36
N LEU A 20 -1.26 0.35 -8.07
CA LEU A 20 0.10 0.77 -7.78
C LEU A 20 0.04 1.94 -6.81
N ILE A 21 0.71 1.78 -5.68
CA ILE A 21 0.80 2.78 -4.63
C ILE A 21 2.24 3.14 -4.34
N ASN A 22 2.42 4.33 -3.79
CA ASN A 22 3.62 4.73 -3.09
C ASN A 22 3.37 4.63 -1.57
N TYR A 23 4.34 4.16 -0.81
CA TYR A 23 4.22 4.06 0.64
C TYR A 23 5.54 4.32 1.35
N ALA A 24 5.45 4.81 2.59
CA ALA A 24 6.61 5.00 3.45
C ALA A 24 7.09 3.67 4.03
N THR A 25 8.39 3.37 3.88
CA THR A 25 9.05 2.22 4.51
C THR A 25 10.31 2.65 5.25
N ARG A 26 10.59 1.98 6.38
CA ARG A 26 11.78 2.25 7.18
C ARG A 26 13.05 1.83 6.41
N CYS A 27 14.08 2.65 6.51
CA CYS A 27 15.40 2.38 5.94
C CYS A 27 16.50 2.82 6.92
N GLY A 28 16.94 1.90 7.80
CA GLY A 28 17.84 2.23 8.90
C GLY A 28 17.19 3.21 9.89
N ASN A 29 17.83 4.36 10.09
CA ASN A 29 17.31 5.46 10.92
C ASN A 29 16.47 6.46 10.13
N GLY A 30 16.27 6.23 8.83
CA GLY A 30 15.44 7.08 7.98
C GLY A 30 14.18 6.39 7.47
N THR A 31 13.44 7.13 6.67
CA THR A 31 12.28 6.67 5.92
C THR A 31 12.53 6.92 4.44
N ARG A 32 12.10 6.00 3.58
CA ARG A 32 12.08 6.18 2.13
C ARG A 32 10.69 5.87 1.61
N ALA A 33 10.36 6.42 0.45
CA ALA A 33 9.17 6.04 -0.27
C ALA A 33 9.50 4.87 -1.21
N ALA A 34 8.58 3.91 -1.30
CA ALA A 34 8.71 2.74 -2.17
C ALA A 34 7.41 2.51 -2.92
N ASP A 35 7.50 1.94 -4.11
CA ASP A 35 6.32 1.60 -4.90
C ASP A 35 5.95 0.13 -4.70
N ALA A 36 4.66 -0.13 -4.55
CA ALA A 36 4.13 -1.47 -4.36
C ALA A 36 2.76 -1.67 -5.00
N ILE A 37 2.43 -2.92 -5.27
CA ILE A 37 1.12 -3.34 -5.78
C ILE A 37 0.29 -3.89 -4.62
N ILE A 38 -0.95 -3.42 -4.47
CA ILE A 38 -1.89 -3.98 -3.50
C ILE A 38 -2.31 -5.39 -3.95
N ARG A 39 -2.16 -6.37 -3.06
CA ARG A 39 -2.54 -7.77 -3.29
C ARG A 39 -3.76 -8.19 -2.49
N GLU A 40 -4.00 -7.56 -1.35
CA GLU A 40 -5.11 -7.89 -0.45
C GLU A 40 -5.47 -6.66 0.38
N ILE A 41 -6.75 -6.52 0.73
CA ILE A 41 -7.25 -5.47 1.61
C ILE A 41 -8.06 -6.14 2.71
N GLU A 42 -7.73 -5.84 3.96
CA GLU A 42 -8.39 -6.42 5.12
C GLU A 42 -8.64 -5.36 6.19
N ILE A 43 -9.82 -5.37 6.80
CA ILE A 43 -10.13 -4.51 7.95
C ILE A 43 -9.90 -5.31 9.23
N ARG A 44 -8.90 -4.93 10.01
CA ARG A 44 -8.51 -5.60 11.26
C ARG A 44 -8.86 -4.76 12.47
N ARG A 45 -9.06 -5.41 13.62
CA ARG A 45 -9.04 -4.70 14.91
C ARG A 45 -7.59 -4.56 15.37
N PHE A 46 -7.13 -3.32 15.53
CA PHE A 46 -5.82 -2.98 16.06
C PHE A 46 -6.01 -1.85 17.07
N GLU A 47 -5.45 -2.00 18.28
CA GLU A 47 -5.58 -1.03 19.38
C GLU A 47 -7.04 -0.59 19.66
N GLY A 48 -7.97 -1.55 19.65
CA GLY A 48 -9.40 -1.31 19.90
C GLY A 48 -10.17 -0.64 18.76
N LYS A 49 -9.50 -0.30 17.64
CA LYS A 49 -10.11 0.36 16.47
C LYS A 49 -10.13 -0.58 15.27
N ARG A 50 -11.11 -0.42 14.37
CA ARG A 50 -11.11 -1.10 13.07
C ARG A 50 -10.29 -0.27 12.09
N ILE A 51 -9.14 -0.79 11.66
CA ILE A 51 -8.20 -0.10 10.79
C ILE A 51 -8.02 -0.93 9.51
N PRO A 52 -8.03 -0.31 8.32
CA PRO A 52 -7.70 -1.00 7.09
C PRO A 52 -6.20 -1.29 7.00
N PHE A 53 -5.87 -2.52 6.61
CA PHE A 53 -4.53 -2.96 6.30
C PHE A 53 -4.45 -3.42 4.85
N LEU A 54 -3.33 -3.11 4.20
CA LEU A 54 -3.04 -3.51 2.83
C LEU A 54 -1.92 -4.55 2.85
N LYS A 55 -2.13 -5.67 2.19
CA LYS A 55 -1.04 -6.59 1.86
C LYS A 55 -0.46 -6.14 0.54
N ILE A 56 0.81 -5.77 0.55
CA ILE A 56 1.47 -5.17 -0.59
C ILE A 56 2.60 -6.05 -1.09
N GLN A 57 2.92 -5.92 -2.37
CA GLN A 57 4.06 -6.51 -3.02
C GLN A 57 4.95 -5.38 -3.55
N PRO A 58 6.13 -5.12 -2.94
CA PRO A 58 7.05 -4.12 -3.44
C PRO A 58 7.47 -4.41 -4.88
N THR A 59 7.65 -3.35 -5.67
CA THR A 59 8.06 -3.42 -7.08
C THR A 59 9.58 -3.37 -7.27
N GLY A 60 10.31 -2.83 -6.29
CA GLY A 60 11.75 -2.57 -6.36
C GLY A 60 12.10 -1.10 -6.54
N THR A 61 11.15 -0.28 -7.03
CA THR A 61 11.31 1.17 -7.23
C THR A 61 11.21 1.92 -5.90
N GLU A 62 12.20 2.77 -5.60
CA GLU A 62 12.28 3.52 -4.34
C GLU A 62 12.89 4.93 -4.53
N SER A 63 12.56 5.85 -3.62
CA SER A 63 12.89 7.29 -3.72
C SER A 63 14.25 7.70 -3.17
N ARG A 64 15.02 6.79 -2.57
CA ARG A 64 16.15 7.17 -1.68
C ARG A 64 17.29 7.87 -2.44
N ASP A 65 17.61 7.40 -3.63
CA ASP A 65 18.78 7.85 -4.40
C ASP A 65 18.70 7.46 -5.88
N GLY A 66 17.62 6.80 -6.33
CA GLY A 66 17.45 6.31 -7.69
C GLY A 66 18.44 5.22 -8.13
N LEU A 67 19.33 4.80 -7.24
CA LEU A 67 20.45 3.88 -7.52
C LEU A 67 20.44 2.65 -6.60
N THR A 68 19.85 2.74 -5.41
CA THR A 68 19.77 1.62 -4.48
C THR A 68 18.42 0.90 -4.62
N GLU A 69 18.45 -0.25 -5.30
CA GLU A 69 17.27 -1.13 -5.38
C GLU A 69 16.93 -1.76 -4.02
N ARG A 70 15.64 -2.02 -3.83
CA ARG A 70 15.16 -2.72 -2.65
C ARG A 70 15.69 -4.16 -2.60
N LYS A 71 16.45 -4.49 -1.55
CA LYS A 71 16.98 -5.86 -1.34
C LYS A 71 15.93 -6.95 -1.13
N SER A 72 14.74 -6.59 -0.64
CA SER A 72 13.68 -7.56 -0.33
C SER A 72 12.34 -7.15 -0.94
N LEU A 73 11.83 -7.98 -1.84
CA LEU A 73 10.49 -7.85 -2.41
C LEU A 73 9.49 -8.74 -1.66
N ARG A 74 9.69 -9.00 -0.37
CA ARG A 74 8.75 -9.81 0.40
C ARG A 74 7.42 -9.07 0.54
N LYS A 75 6.31 -9.80 0.41
CA LYS A 75 4.98 -9.28 0.73
C LYS A 75 4.87 -8.91 2.19
N GLU A 76 4.28 -7.77 2.48
CA GLU A 76 4.12 -7.26 3.84
C GLU A 76 2.76 -6.58 4.04
N TRP A 77 2.36 -6.48 5.31
CA TRP A 77 1.14 -5.78 5.71
C TRP A 77 1.50 -4.37 6.16
N ILE A 78 0.80 -3.37 5.63
CA ILE A 78 0.96 -1.97 5.98
C ILE A 78 -0.40 -1.34 6.33
N GLY A 79 -0.38 -0.29 7.15
CA GLY A 79 -1.54 0.59 7.33
C GLY A 79 -1.71 1.54 6.14
N THR A 80 -2.84 2.26 6.10
CA THR A 80 -3.17 3.20 5.01
C THR A 80 -2.69 4.63 5.26
N ASP A 81 -2.20 4.94 6.46
CA ASP A 81 -1.94 6.32 6.92
C ASP A 81 -0.90 7.07 6.08
N HIS A 82 0.05 6.34 5.47
CA HIS A 82 1.14 6.89 4.67
C HIS A 82 1.22 6.24 3.29
N VAL A 83 0.07 6.05 2.67
CA VAL A 83 -0.08 5.47 1.33
C VAL A 83 -0.64 6.51 0.36
N ARG A 84 -0.09 6.56 -0.86
CA ARG A 84 -0.61 7.38 -1.97
C ARG A 84 -0.88 6.51 -3.19
N LEU A 85 -2.06 6.63 -3.78
CA LEU A 85 -2.34 6.03 -5.08
C LEU A 85 -1.48 6.69 -6.18
N LEU A 86 -0.74 5.89 -6.95
CA LEU A 86 0.01 6.35 -8.12
C LEU A 86 -0.73 6.02 -9.43
N ARG A 87 -1.22 4.79 -9.57
CA ARG A 87 -1.93 4.32 -10.76
C ARG A 87 -2.89 3.21 -10.39
N SER A 88 -4.13 3.29 -10.87
CA SER A 88 -5.11 2.22 -10.62
C SER A 88 -4.93 1.02 -11.54
N ASN A 89 -5.29 -0.15 -11.01
CA ASN A 89 -5.48 -1.42 -11.72
C ASN A 89 -4.32 -1.81 -12.66
N VAL A 90 -3.08 -1.68 -12.20
CA VAL A 90 -1.90 -2.02 -13.02
C VAL A 90 -1.75 -3.51 -13.29
N THR A 91 -2.46 -4.36 -12.56
CA THR A 91 -2.48 -5.81 -12.76
C THR A 91 -3.67 -6.32 -13.56
N GLY A 92 -4.65 -5.47 -13.89
CA GLY A 92 -5.91 -5.89 -14.52
C GLY A 92 -6.87 -6.65 -13.59
N GLN A 93 -6.53 -6.83 -12.32
CA GLN A 93 -7.29 -7.59 -11.34
C GLN A 93 -8.36 -6.72 -10.64
N ARG A 94 -9.24 -6.06 -11.38
CA ARG A 94 -10.32 -5.30 -10.73
C ARG A 94 -11.42 -6.27 -10.29
N ASN A 95 -11.39 -6.64 -9.01
CA ASN A 95 -12.53 -7.29 -8.37
C ASN A 95 -13.62 -6.22 -8.17
N GLY A 96 -14.73 -6.37 -8.91
CA GLY A 96 -15.94 -5.54 -8.77
C GLY A 96 -16.59 -5.66 -7.41
#